data_AF-A0A949HU95-F1
#
_entry.id   AF-A0A949HU95-F1
#
_cell.length_a   1.000
_cell.length_b   1.000
_cell.length_c   1.000
_cell.angle_alpha   90.00
_cell.angle_beta   90.00
_cell.angle_gamma   90.00
#
_symmetry.space_group_name_H-M   'P 1'
#
loop_
_entity.id
_entity.type
_entity.pdbx_description
1 polymer ?
#
loop_
_entity_poly.entity_id
_entity_poly.type
_entity_poly.pdbx_seq_one_letter_code
_entity_poly.pdbx_strand_id
1 'polypeptide(L)'
;MSAAITASVAELEAQLDSFDSALRNEALARLWDLVQTGQIQLPAPGTDVNLHSHTFFSYNAYGYSPSKFAWLARKRGLAAAGIVDFDVLDGLEEFWDAGKRVGLKRCASLESRAYFPQFASRVINSPGEPGIAYNMGVGFPRAVHHPLLAQMRRTADSRNRELVRRVNRFLQPVVLDYDKDVLSLTPNGNATERHICEAYSKKGNANFWKQKIGDRPADPAKFQALIRAKTMKKGGPGYVQPDKGSFPLLSEMNRFILDSGAIPTLTWFDGATDGERAGDELFEAHIAAGAAALAIIPDRNFTAGVKDQKLDNLHAVIARAQKHGFPIVVGTEMNAPGNKFVDSFDAPELKPFVPLFLAGARVIYAHAACQRACGLGYLSEWAKRNFKSVAAKNEFFEQLGRQLQPLAEDRLAALRPDASPPGVLSAASAAAPA
;
A
#
# COMPACT_ATOMS: atom_id res chain seq x y z
N MET A 1 -15.32 -39.67 -20.07
CA MET A 1 -15.94 -38.35 -20.26
C MET A 1 -16.00 -37.66 -18.90
N SER A 2 -15.01 -36.83 -18.59
CA SER A 2 -15.01 -36.03 -17.36
C SER A 2 -15.77 -34.76 -17.65
N ALA A 3 -16.91 -34.56 -16.99
CA ALA A 3 -17.66 -33.31 -17.05
C ALA A 3 -16.79 -32.25 -16.35
N ALA A 4 -16.00 -31.50 -17.11
CA ALA A 4 -15.36 -30.29 -16.62
C ALA A 4 -16.49 -29.30 -16.30
N ILE A 5 -16.80 -29.15 -15.01
CA ILE A 5 -17.66 -28.08 -14.53
C ILE A 5 -16.93 -26.78 -14.90
N THR A 6 -17.41 -26.08 -15.92
CA THR A 6 -16.95 -24.73 -16.27
C THR A 6 -17.36 -23.80 -15.14
N ALA A 7 -16.48 -23.60 -14.17
CA ALA A 7 -16.65 -22.57 -13.15
C ALA A 7 -17.01 -21.22 -13.81
N SER A 8 -18.05 -20.57 -13.29
CA SER A 8 -18.50 -19.24 -13.69
C SER A 8 -17.45 -18.18 -13.38
N VAL A 9 -17.55 -17.01 -14.04
CA VAL A 9 -16.67 -15.85 -13.75
C VAL A 9 -16.74 -15.45 -12.27
N ALA A 10 -17.93 -15.51 -11.65
CA ALA A 10 -18.11 -15.17 -10.25
C ALA A 10 -17.38 -16.16 -9.32
N GLU A 11 -17.40 -17.45 -9.63
CA GLU A 11 -16.68 -18.47 -8.85
C GLU A 11 -15.16 -18.32 -8.99
N LEU A 12 -14.67 -18.08 -10.21
CA LEU A 12 -13.25 -17.79 -10.44
C LEU A 12 -12.80 -16.52 -9.71
N GLU A 13 -13.60 -15.45 -9.76
CA GLU A 13 -13.33 -14.22 -9.03
C GLU A 13 -13.31 -14.46 -7.51
N ALA A 14 -14.17 -15.32 -6.97
CA ALA A 14 -14.16 -15.67 -5.55
C ALA A 14 -12.90 -16.47 -5.15
N GLN A 15 -12.45 -17.38 -6.02
CA GLN A 15 -11.24 -18.18 -5.79
C GLN A 15 -9.96 -17.33 -5.72
N LEU A 16 -9.95 -16.13 -6.31
CA LEU A 16 -8.82 -15.22 -6.20
C LEU A 16 -8.53 -14.78 -4.76
N ASP A 17 -9.45 -14.92 -3.81
CA ASP A 17 -9.23 -14.58 -2.39
C ASP A 17 -8.89 -15.80 -1.52
N SER A 18 -8.77 -16.99 -2.11
CA SER A 18 -8.31 -18.20 -1.42
C SER A 18 -6.93 -17.99 -0.80
N PHE A 19 -6.67 -18.55 0.39
CA PHE A 19 -5.30 -18.56 0.96
C PHE A 19 -4.38 -19.55 0.24
N ASP A 20 -4.92 -20.48 -0.55
CA ASP A 20 -4.14 -21.34 -1.44
C ASP A 20 -3.69 -20.58 -2.69
N SER A 21 -2.38 -20.37 -2.82
CA SER A 21 -1.78 -19.67 -3.95
C SER A 21 -1.97 -20.38 -5.29
N ALA A 22 -2.05 -21.72 -5.31
CA ALA A 22 -2.27 -22.48 -6.54
C ALA A 22 -3.67 -22.21 -7.08
N LEU A 23 -4.70 -22.23 -6.21
CA LEU A 23 -6.07 -21.90 -6.58
C LEU A 23 -6.18 -20.47 -7.11
N ARG A 24 -5.53 -19.49 -6.45
CA ARG A 24 -5.51 -18.10 -6.94
C ARG A 24 -4.89 -18.00 -8.34
N ASN A 25 -3.75 -18.66 -8.56
CA ASN A 25 -3.04 -18.61 -9.83
C ASN A 25 -3.86 -19.25 -10.96
N GLU A 26 -4.45 -20.42 -10.72
CA GLU A 26 -5.31 -21.11 -11.70
C GLU A 26 -6.54 -20.25 -12.04
N ALA A 27 -7.23 -19.71 -11.02
CA ALA A 27 -8.39 -18.87 -11.22
C ALA A 27 -8.06 -17.63 -12.07
N LEU A 28 -6.94 -16.97 -11.79
CA LEU A 28 -6.48 -15.81 -12.56
C LEU A 28 -6.11 -16.18 -14.00
N ALA A 29 -5.47 -17.33 -14.22
CA ALA A 29 -5.15 -17.83 -15.56
C ALA A 29 -6.43 -18.03 -16.37
N ARG A 30 -7.41 -18.73 -15.80
CA ARG A 30 -8.70 -18.99 -16.45
C ARG A 30 -9.48 -17.71 -16.74
N LEU A 31 -9.50 -16.75 -15.82
CA LEU A 31 -10.10 -15.43 -16.06
C LEU A 31 -9.42 -14.71 -17.23
N TRP A 32 -8.09 -14.78 -17.30
CA TRP A 32 -7.35 -14.18 -18.38
C TRP A 32 -7.59 -14.87 -19.73
N ASP A 33 -7.70 -16.20 -19.77
CA ASP A 33 -8.06 -16.95 -20.97
C ASP A 33 -9.45 -16.57 -21.50
N LEU A 34 -10.41 -16.34 -20.60
CA LEU A 34 -11.73 -15.83 -20.97
C LEU A 34 -11.66 -14.42 -21.60
N VAL A 35 -10.71 -13.58 -21.19
CA VAL A 35 -10.46 -12.28 -21.83
C VAL A 35 -9.83 -12.49 -23.21
N GLN A 36 -8.81 -13.34 -23.33
CA GLN A 36 -8.12 -13.61 -24.60
C GLN A 36 -9.04 -14.24 -25.65
N THR A 37 -9.99 -15.09 -25.22
CA THR A 37 -11.00 -15.70 -26.10
C THR A 37 -12.22 -14.80 -26.35
N GLY A 38 -12.24 -13.57 -25.82
CA GLY A 38 -13.30 -12.59 -26.04
C GLY A 38 -14.59 -12.82 -25.25
N GLN A 39 -14.60 -13.78 -24.32
CA GLN A 39 -15.74 -14.07 -23.44
C GLN A 39 -15.89 -13.03 -22.33
N ILE A 40 -14.80 -12.37 -21.93
CA ILE A 40 -14.81 -11.21 -21.04
C ILE A 40 -14.23 -10.01 -21.79
N GLN A 41 -15.01 -8.95 -21.91
CA GLN A 41 -14.52 -7.66 -22.42
C GLN A 41 -14.06 -6.80 -21.25
N LEU A 42 -12.82 -6.32 -21.31
CA LEU A 42 -12.26 -5.39 -20.33
C LEU A 42 -12.07 -4.01 -20.97
N PRO A 43 -12.26 -2.91 -20.22
CA PRO A 43 -12.03 -1.57 -20.74
C PRO A 43 -10.55 -1.35 -21.08
N ALA A 44 -10.27 -0.38 -21.96
CA ALA A 44 -8.92 0.15 -22.08
C ALA A 44 -8.51 0.85 -20.77
N PRO A 45 -7.23 0.82 -20.37
CA PRO A 45 -6.76 1.59 -19.22
C PRO A 45 -7.02 3.09 -19.39
N GLY A 46 -7.63 3.72 -18.39
CA GLY A 46 -7.89 5.15 -18.31
C GLY A 46 -6.74 5.93 -17.66
N THR A 47 -7.10 6.91 -16.82
CA THR A 47 -6.15 7.74 -16.05
C THR A 47 -6.16 7.45 -14.55
N ASP A 48 -7.17 6.74 -14.05
CA ASP A 48 -7.34 6.46 -12.64
C ASP A 48 -6.24 5.54 -12.12
N VAL A 49 -5.78 5.81 -10.90
CA VAL A 49 -4.74 5.03 -10.23
C VAL A 49 -5.18 4.68 -8.80
N ASN A 50 -4.69 3.55 -8.29
CA ASN A 50 -4.76 3.25 -6.86
C ASN A 50 -3.48 2.51 -6.47
N LEU A 51 -2.49 3.25 -5.96
CA LEU A 51 -1.16 2.75 -5.64
C LEU A 51 -0.97 2.39 -4.15
N HIS A 52 -2.02 2.58 -3.35
CA HIS A 52 -2.02 2.25 -1.93
C HIS A 52 -3.26 1.44 -1.59
N SER A 53 -3.12 0.13 -1.68
CA SER A 53 -4.11 -0.84 -1.22
C SER A 53 -3.41 -1.92 -0.40
N HIS A 54 -3.89 -2.19 0.80
CA HIS A 54 -3.43 -3.32 1.58
C HIS A 54 -3.98 -4.63 0.98
N THR A 55 -3.28 -5.73 1.19
CA THR A 55 -3.78 -7.08 0.86
C THR A 55 -4.07 -7.86 2.14
N PHE A 56 -4.58 -9.09 1.99
CA PHE A 56 -4.77 -9.99 3.13
C PHE A 56 -3.47 -10.35 3.87
N PHE A 57 -2.28 -10.05 3.31
CA PHE A 57 -0.98 -10.31 3.95
C PHE A 57 -0.68 -9.30 5.06
N SER A 58 -1.50 -8.25 5.19
CA SER A 58 -1.49 -7.42 6.39
C SER A 58 -2.89 -7.14 6.92
N TYR A 59 -3.78 -6.55 6.12
CA TYR A 59 -5.23 -6.47 6.37
C TYR A 59 -5.90 -5.71 5.22
N ASN A 60 -6.80 -6.37 4.50
CA ASN A 60 -7.72 -5.73 3.57
C ASN A 60 -9.15 -5.91 4.07
N ALA A 61 -9.94 -4.83 4.14
CA ALA A 61 -11.30 -4.88 4.68
C ALA A 61 -12.28 -5.75 3.86
N TYR A 62 -11.91 -6.08 2.63
CA TYR A 62 -12.68 -6.90 1.71
C TYR A 62 -12.02 -8.26 1.44
N GLY A 63 -10.93 -8.59 2.15
CA GLY A 63 -10.22 -9.87 2.03
C GLY A 63 -9.36 -10.02 0.79
N TYR A 64 -9.08 -8.94 0.05
CA TYR A 64 -8.42 -9.04 -1.25
C TYR A 64 -7.00 -9.60 -1.16
N SER A 65 -6.75 -10.63 -1.94
CA SER A 65 -5.39 -11.07 -2.27
C SER A 65 -4.70 -10.10 -3.24
N PRO A 66 -3.36 -10.20 -3.42
CA PRO A 66 -2.69 -9.49 -4.50
C PRO A 66 -3.29 -9.80 -5.88
N SER A 67 -3.56 -11.07 -6.20
CA SER A 67 -4.15 -11.48 -7.48
C SER A 67 -5.55 -10.91 -7.71
N LYS A 68 -6.39 -10.90 -6.66
CA LYS A 68 -7.73 -10.31 -6.70
C LYS A 68 -7.66 -8.82 -6.97
N PHE A 69 -6.80 -8.10 -6.25
CA PHE A 69 -6.66 -6.66 -6.43
C PHE A 69 -6.16 -6.32 -7.84
N ALA A 70 -5.18 -7.06 -8.36
CA ALA A 70 -4.71 -6.89 -9.74
C ALA A 70 -5.83 -7.12 -10.76
N TRP A 71 -6.61 -8.19 -10.61
CA TRP A 71 -7.75 -8.49 -11.48
C TRP A 71 -8.80 -7.37 -11.45
N LEU A 72 -9.21 -6.94 -10.25
CA LEU A 72 -10.21 -5.88 -10.09
C LEU A 72 -9.71 -4.54 -10.64
N ALA A 73 -8.44 -4.19 -10.42
CA ALA A 73 -7.84 -2.99 -10.97
C ALA A 73 -7.87 -3.00 -12.50
N ARG A 74 -7.51 -4.14 -13.11
CA ARG A 74 -7.58 -4.29 -14.57
C ARG A 74 -9.02 -4.24 -15.09
N LYS A 75 -9.97 -4.87 -14.38
CA LYS A 75 -11.41 -4.87 -14.72
C LYS A 75 -12.03 -3.48 -14.62
N ARG A 76 -11.55 -2.64 -13.70
CA ARG A 76 -11.95 -1.24 -13.55
C ARG A 76 -11.24 -0.28 -14.49
N GLY A 77 -10.27 -0.74 -15.27
CA GLY A 77 -9.54 0.09 -16.24
C GLY A 77 -8.56 1.07 -15.60
N LEU A 78 -7.97 0.73 -14.44
CA LEU A 78 -6.93 1.56 -13.83
C LEU A 78 -5.70 1.65 -14.75
N ALA A 79 -5.09 2.83 -14.79
CA ALA A 79 -3.84 3.09 -15.48
C ALA A 79 -2.65 2.39 -14.79
N ALA A 80 -2.68 2.34 -13.46
CA ALA A 80 -1.72 1.64 -12.62
C ALA A 80 -2.33 1.32 -11.24
N ALA A 81 -1.84 0.24 -10.61
CA ALA A 81 -2.25 -0.14 -9.26
C ALA A 81 -1.05 -0.53 -8.39
N GLY A 82 -1.22 -0.44 -7.07
CA GLY A 82 -0.15 -0.71 -6.12
C GLY A 82 -0.65 -1.34 -4.84
N ILE A 83 0.11 -2.32 -4.34
CA ILE A 83 -0.11 -2.89 -3.02
C ILE A 83 0.86 -2.30 -2.01
N VAL A 84 0.39 -2.08 -0.79
CA VAL A 84 1.18 -1.59 0.34
C VAL A 84 0.81 -2.43 1.55
N ASP A 85 1.65 -3.37 1.97
CA ASP A 85 1.37 -4.17 3.16
C ASP A 85 2.18 -3.70 4.37
N PHE A 86 1.59 -3.85 5.56
CA PHE A 86 2.26 -3.49 6.81
C PHE A 86 3.33 -4.50 7.18
N ASP A 87 4.56 -4.03 7.37
CA ASP A 87 5.69 -4.80 7.91
C ASP A 87 6.11 -6.04 7.09
N VAL A 88 5.57 -6.24 5.88
CA VAL A 88 5.83 -7.43 5.04
C VAL A 88 5.86 -7.10 3.55
N LEU A 89 6.47 -8.01 2.78
CA LEU A 89 6.51 -7.99 1.31
C LEU A 89 5.96 -9.30 0.71
N ASP A 90 5.23 -10.10 1.51
CA ASP A 90 4.76 -11.44 1.15
C ASP A 90 3.88 -11.45 -0.13
N GLY A 91 3.14 -10.37 -0.39
CA GLY A 91 2.31 -10.23 -1.59
C GLY A 91 3.04 -9.75 -2.84
N LEU A 92 4.32 -9.35 -2.75
CA LEU A 92 5.02 -8.65 -3.82
C LEU A 92 5.12 -9.47 -5.11
N GLU A 93 5.65 -10.69 -5.01
CA GLU A 93 5.91 -11.52 -6.20
C GLU A 93 4.59 -11.94 -6.86
N GLU A 94 3.59 -12.29 -6.05
CA GLU A 94 2.24 -12.60 -6.54
C GLU A 94 1.63 -11.41 -7.29
N PHE A 95 1.70 -10.20 -6.72
CA PHE A 95 1.16 -9.01 -7.37
C PHE A 95 1.88 -8.69 -8.68
N TRP A 96 3.20 -8.89 -8.71
CA TRP A 96 4.02 -8.64 -9.88
C TRP A 96 3.63 -9.56 -11.03
N ASP A 97 3.50 -10.86 -10.75
CA ASP A 97 3.12 -11.89 -11.71
C ASP A 97 1.67 -11.74 -12.17
N ALA A 98 0.74 -11.51 -11.24
CA ALA A 98 -0.66 -11.27 -11.54
C ALA A 98 -0.84 -10.05 -12.44
N GLY A 99 -0.18 -8.94 -12.10
CA GLY A 99 -0.24 -7.70 -12.87
C GLY A 99 0.40 -7.84 -14.25
N LYS A 100 1.52 -8.58 -14.37
CA LYS A 100 2.12 -8.90 -15.68
C LYS A 100 1.14 -9.67 -16.56
N ARG A 101 0.53 -10.72 -16.01
CA ARG A 101 -0.44 -11.58 -16.72
C ARG A 101 -1.60 -10.77 -17.28
N VAL A 102 -2.20 -9.91 -16.47
CA VAL A 102 -3.40 -9.15 -16.87
C VAL A 102 -3.10 -7.83 -17.57
N GLY A 103 -1.83 -7.54 -17.86
CA GLY A 103 -1.42 -6.29 -18.53
C GLY A 103 -1.64 -5.04 -17.68
N LEU A 104 -1.53 -5.14 -16.36
CA LEU A 104 -1.67 -4.03 -15.41
C LEU A 104 -0.29 -3.47 -15.04
N LYS A 105 -0.11 -2.15 -15.16
CA LYS A 105 1.08 -1.47 -14.61
C LYS A 105 1.00 -1.48 -13.10
N ARG A 106 2.07 -1.91 -12.44
CA ARG A 106 2.02 -2.18 -11.00
C ARG A 106 3.28 -1.82 -10.22
N CYS A 107 3.10 -1.57 -8.93
CA CYS A 107 4.18 -1.48 -7.96
C CYS A 107 3.81 -2.19 -6.66
N ALA A 108 4.80 -2.72 -5.95
CA ALA A 108 4.61 -3.21 -4.60
C ALA A 108 5.41 -2.33 -3.64
N SER A 109 4.84 -2.11 -2.47
CA SER A 109 5.32 -1.15 -1.48
C SER A 109 5.15 -1.75 -0.09
N LEU A 110 5.84 -1.17 0.88
CA LEU A 110 5.74 -1.52 2.29
C LEU A 110 5.46 -0.25 3.08
N GLU A 111 4.58 -0.38 4.06
CA GLU A 111 4.33 0.64 5.07
C GLU A 111 4.69 0.11 6.45
N SER A 112 5.26 0.96 7.30
CA SER A 112 5.46 0.67 8.71
C SER A 112 5.41 1.97 9.51
N ARG A 113 5.54 1.84 10.83
CA ARG A 113 5.77 2.96 11.73
C ARG A 113 7.24 3.02 12.11
N ALA A 114 7.77 4.22 12.15
CA ALA A 114 9.15 4.51 12.53
C ALA A 114 9.20 5.66 13.54
N TYR A 115 10.19 5.63 14.41
CA TYR A 115 10.51 6.73 15.32
C TYR A 115 11.32 7.79 14.59
N PHE A 116 10.88 9.06 14.65
CA PHE A 116 11.51 10.21 14.01
C PHE A 116 12.02 11.21 15.09
N PRO A 117 13.30 11.10 15.50
CA PRO A 117 13.83 11.88 16.63
C PRO A 117 13.70 13.39 16.50
N GLN A 118 13.82 13.93 15.28
CA GLN A 118 13.68 15.36 14.97
C GLN A 118 12.31 15.92 15.36
N PHE A 119 11.28 15.06 15.38
CA PHE A 119 9.90 15.39 15.71
C PHE A 119 9.44 14.71 17.00
N ALA A 120 10.36 14.33 17.90
CA ALA A 120 10.06 13.54 19.10
C ALA A 120 8.93 14.12 20.00
N SER A 121 8.74 15.45 20.00
CA SER A 121 7.69 16.12 20.79
C SER A 121 6.42 16.45 20.01
N ARG A 122 6.39 16.20 18.69
CA ARG A 122 5.29 16.61 17.81
C ARG A 122 4.58 15.39 17.24
N VAL A 123 3.25 15.47 17.16
CA VAL A 123 2.46 14.49 16.40
C VAL A 123 2.65 14.80 14.91
N ILE A 124 2.96 13.77 14.12
CA ILE A 124 3.20 13.88 12.67
C ILE A 124 1.98 13.30 11.94
N ASN A 125 2.11 12.13 11.33
CA ASN A 125 1.04 11.44 10.61
C ASN A 125 0.51 10.22 11.38
N SER A 126 0.98 9.98 12.62
CA SER A 126 0.41 8.99 13.55
C SER A 126 -0.38 9.69 14.68
N PRO A 127 -1.72 9.79 14.57
CA PRO A 127 -2.51 10.59 15.52
C PRO A 127 -2.34 10.17 16.97
N GLY A 128 -1.93 11.13 17.81
CA GLY A 128 -1.75 10.93 19.25
C GLY A 128 -0.44 10.25 19.67
N GLU A 129 0.49 10.03 18.73
CA GLU A 129 1.77 9.37 18.97
C GLU A 129 2.94 10.32 18.59
N PRO A 130 3.39 11.21 19.50
CA PRO A 130 4.50 12.13 19.22
C PRO A 130 5.77 11.40 18.81
N GLY A 131 6.46 11.91 17.78
CA GLY A 131 7.68 11.33 17.24
C GLY A 131 7.48 10.03 16.45
N ILE A 132 6.27 9.49 16.33
CA ILE A 132 6.01 8.32 15.50
C ILE A 132 5.46 8.77 14.15
N ALA A 133 6.06 8.27 13.08
CA ALA A 133 5.60 8.47 11.72
C ALA A 133 5.24 7.12 11.08
N TYR A 134 4.08 7.03 10.43
CA TYR A 134 3.95 6.13 9.29
C TYR A 134 4.98 6.55 8.24
N ASN A 135 5.62 5.56 7.63
CA ASN A 135 6.67 5.76 6.64
C ASN A 135 6.59 4.63 5.62
N MET A 136 6.90 4.93 4.36
CA MET A 136 6.76 3.97 3.26
C MET A 136 8.05 3.80 2.48
N GLY A 137 8.24 2.59 1.97
CA GLY A 137 9.07 2.34 0.80
C GLY A 137 8.18 2.01 -0.38
N VAL A 138 8.35 2.69 -1.52
CA VAL A 138 7.54 2.44 -2.71
C VAL A 138 8.35 1.84 -3.84
N GLY A 139 7.73 0.90 -4.56
CA GLY A 139 8.32 0.30 -5.76
C GLY A 139 9.43 -0.71 -5.48
N PHE A 140 9.28 -1.53 -4.44
CA PHE A 140 10.20 -2.65 -4.18
C PHE A 140 10.29 -3.55 -5.43
N PRO A 141 11.51 -3.82 -5.94
CA PRO A 141 11.68 -4.60 -7.16
C PRO A 141 11.44 -6.10 -6.93
N ARG A 142 11.74 -6.61 -5.73
CA ARG A 142 11.64 -8.02 -5.34
C ARG A 142 11.36 -8.13 -3.84
N ALA A 143 10.81 -9.25 -3.41
CA ALA A 143 10.76 -9.59 -1.99
C ALA A 143 12.18 -9.77 -1.45
N VAL A 144 12.43 -9.28 -0.23
CA VAL A 144 13.75 -9.33 0.41
C VAL A 144 13.68 -9.97 1.79
N HIS A 145 14.73 -10.69 2.16
CA HIS A 145 14.97 -11.10 3.54
C HIS A 145 15.94 -10.11 4.18
N HIS A 146 15.44 -9.33 5.14
CA HIS A 146 16.24 -8.31 5.82
C HIS A 146 16.03 -8.39 7.34
N PRO A 147 17.09 -8.23 8.16
CA PRO A 147 16.98 -8.29 9.63
C PRO A 147 15.95 -7.31 10.19
N LEU A 148 15.89 -6.08 9.66
CA LEU A 148 14.90 -5.07 10.07
C LEU A 148 13.47 -5.53 9.78
N LEU A 149 13.21 -6.11 8.61
CA LEU A 149 11.88 -6.62 8.24
C LEU A 149 11.44 -7.75 9.18
N ALA A 150 12.35 -8.69 9.46
CA ALA A 150 12.09 -9.77 10.40
C ALA A 150 11.89 -9.24 11.83
N GLN A 151 12.61 -8.19 12.24
CA GLN A 151 12.42 -7.53 13.52
C GLN A 151 11.05 -6.84 13.62
N MET A 152 10.64 -6.06 12.61
CA MET A 152 9.33 -5.40 12.58
C MET A 152 8.20 -6.42 12.75
N ARG A 153 8.26 -7.54 12.01
CA ARG A 153 7.27 -8.63 12.13
C ARG A 153 7.24 -9.27 13.52
N ARG A 154 8.40 -9.58 14.11
CA ARG A 154 8.46 -10.13 15.49
C ARG A 154 7.93 -9.16 16.54
N THR A 155 8.25 -7.87 16.41
CA THR A 155 7.77 -6.83 17.32
C THR A 155 6.26 -6.65 17.20
N ALA A 156 5.71 -6.69 15.97
CA ALA A 156 4.28 -6.61 15.74
C ALA A 156 3.53 -7.82 16.35
N ASP A 157 4.01 -9.05 16.13
CA ASP A 157 3.44 -10.27 16.73
C ASP A 157 3.46 -10.20 18.27
N SER A 158 4.62 -9.87 18.85
CA SER A 158 4.78 -9.75 20.31
C SER A 158 3.81 -8.72 20.90
N ARG A 159 3.70 -7.54 20.26
CA ARG A 159 2.76 -6.48 20.66
C ARG A 159 1.31 -6.95 20.57
N ASN A 160 0.96 -7.68 19.52
CA ASN A 160 -0.41 -8.16 19.32
C ASN A 160 -0.80 -9.23 20.36
N ARG A 161 0.09 -10.18 20.67
CA ARG A 161 -0.12 -11.17 21.75
C ARG A 161 -0.31 -10.48 23.11
N GLU A 162 0.54 -9.48 23.37
CA GLU A 162 0.48 -8.67 24.57
C GLU A 162 -0.83 -7.84 24.61
N LEU A 163 -1.30 -7.30 23.49
CA LEU A 163 -2.61 -6.65 23.40
C LEU A 163 -3.75 -7.64 23.70
N VAL A 164 -3.75 -8.82 23.07
CA VAL A 164 -4.81 -9.83 23.27
C VAL A 164 -4.89 -10.29 24.72
N ARG A 165 -3.77 -10.55 25.40
CA ARG A 165 -3.83 -10.96 26.81
C ARG A 165 -4.40 -9.85 27.73
N ARG A 166 -4.14 -8.57 27.47
CA ARG A 166 -4.78 -7.46 28.20
C ARG A 166 -6.28 -7.36 27.90
N VAL A 167 -6.65 -7.42 26.63
CA VAL A 167 -8.06 -7.32 26.22
C VAL A 167 -8.87 -8.53 26.70
N ASN A 168 -8.30 -9.75 26.67
CA ASN A 168 -8.92 -10.96 27.23
C ASN A 168 -9.25 -10.81 28.72
N ARG A 169 -8.37 -10.18 29.51
CA ARG A 169 -8.63 -9.94 30.94
C ARG A 169 -9.86 -9.05 31.13
N PHE A 170 -10.01 -8.04 30.29
CA PHE A 170 -11.17 -7.14 30.33
C PHE A 170 -12.46 -7.80 29.83
N LEU A 171 -12.36 -8.60 28.76
CA LEU A 171 -13.50 -9.21 28.08
C LEU A 171 -13.96 -10.55 28.67
N GLN A 172 -13.45 -10.99 29.82
CA GLN A 172 -13.95 -12.20 30.48
C GLN A 172 -15.50 -12.21 30.60
N PRO A 173 -16.17 -13.34 30.28
CA PRO A 173 -15.59 -14.65 29.94
C PRO A 173 -15.18 -14.85 28.46
N VAL A 174 -15.38 -13.86 27.59
CA VAL A 174 -15.00 -13.95 26.18
C VAL A 174 -13.49 -13.75 26.03
N VAL A 175 -12.81 -14.76 25.49
CA VAL A 175 -11.36 -14.76 25.26
C VAL A 175 -11.00 -15.23 23.86
N LEU A 176 -9.88 -14.72 23.35
CA LEU A 176 -9.21 -15.22 22.15
C LEU A 176 -7.98 -16.05 22.51
N ASP A 177 -7.82 -17.17 21.80
CA ASP A 177 -6.56 -17.83 21.54
C ASP A 177 -5.95 -17.14 20.31
N TYR A 178 -4.79 -16.49 20.48
CA TYR A 178 -4.20 -15.69 19.40
C TYR A 178 -3.84 -16.53 18.17
N ASP A 179 -3.30 -17.72 18.40
CA ASP A 179 -2.82 -18.59 17.31
C ASP A 179 -4.00 -19.18 16.54
N LYS A 180 -5.07 -19.61 17.24
CA LYS A 180 -6.24 -20.23 16.59
C LYS A 180 -7.22 -19.22 16.02
N ASP A 181 -7.53 -18.17 16.77
CA ASP A 181 -8.62 -17.25 16.42
C ASP A 181 -8.14 -16.05 15.57
N VAL A 182 -6.86 -15.67 15.66
CA VAL A 182 -6.36 -14.46 14.99
C VAL A 182 -5.44 -14.79 13.83
N LEU A 183 -4.41 -15.62 14.03
CA LEU A 183 -3.46 -15.95 12.96
C LEU A 183 -4.11 -16.70 11.79
N SER A 184 -5.22 -17.40 12.03
CA SER A 184 -6.02 -18.05 10.98
C SER A 184 -6.72 -17.08 10.02
N LEU A 185 -6.77 -15.78 10.35
CA LEU A 185 -7.43 -14.75 9.53
C LEU A 185 -6.51 -14.10 8.50
N THR A 186 -5.22 -14.45 8.48
CA THR A 186 -4.26 -13.90 7.53
C THR A 186 -3.26 -14.97 7.08
N PRO A 187 -2.95 -15.06 5.78
CA PRO A 187 -1.90 -15.96 5.33
C PRO A 187 -0.55 -15.53 5.90
N ASN A 188 0.31 -16.51 6.15
CA ASN A 188 1.66 -16.30 6.71
C ASN A 188 1.69 -15.60 8.08
N GLY A 189 0.58 -15.39 8.78
CA GLY A 189 0.58 -14.98 10.19
C GLY A 189 1.04 -13.55 10.48
N ASN A 190 0.88 -12.61 9.54
CA ASN A 190 1.15 -11.19 9.79
C ASN A 190 -0.13 -10.46 10.23
N ALA A 191 -0.65 -10.85 11.40
CA ALA A 191 -1.90 -10.30 11.90
C ALA A 191 -1.73 -8.85 12.40
N THR A 192 -2.84 -8.11 12.40
CA THR A 192 -2.90 -6.71 12.82
C THR A 192 -4.00 -6.53 13.86
N GLU A 193 -4.05 -5.36 14.48
CA GLU A 193 -5.12 -4.98 15.42
C GLU A 193 -6.54 -5.19 14.83
N ARG A 194 -6.68 -5.06 13.50
CA ARG A 194 -7.95 -5.27 12.80
C ARG A 194 -8.40 -6.73 12.82
N HIS A 195 -7.48 -7.67 12.58
CA HIS A 195 -7.75 -9.11 12.71
C HIS A 195 -8.19 -9.49 14.12
N ILE A 196 -7.59 -8.86 15.15
CA ILE A 196 -7.99 -9.09 16.55
C ILE A 196 -9.43 -8.60 16.80
N CYS A 197 -9.80 -7.43 16.25
CA CYS A 197 -11.17 -6.91 16.35
C CYS A 197 -12.17 -7.82 15.64
N GLU A 198 -11.82 -8.32 14.46
CA GLU A 198 -12.63 -9.30 13.72
C GLU A 198 -12.83 -10.58 14.54
N ALA A 199 -11.76 -11.15 15.08
CA ALA A 199 -11.81 -12.36 15.91
C ALA A 199 -12.72 -12.18 17.14
N TYR A 200 -12.59 -11.05 17.86
CA TYR A 200 -13.51 -10.76 18.98
C TYR A 200 -14.96 -10.61 18.51
N SER A 201 -15.21 -9.97 17.36
CA SER A 201 -16.58 -9.73 16.87
C SER A 201 -17.36 -11.02 16.59
N LYS A 202 -16.65 -12.12 16.34
CA LYS A 202 -17.18 -13.48 16.13
C LYS A 202 -17.52 -14.22 17.44
N LYS A 203 -17.17 -13.65 18.61
CA LYS A 203 -17.43 -14.23 19.93
C LYS A 203 -18.35 -13.36 20.78
N GLY A 204 -19.00 -13.99 21.78
CA GLY A 204 -19.91 -13.33 22.72
C GLY A 204 -21.26 -12.95 22.10
N ASN A 205 -22.30 -12.90 22.93
CA ASN A 205 -23.65 -12.53 22.53
C ASN A 205 -23.93 -11.03 22.73
N ALA A 206 -25.09 -10.55 22.27
CA ALA A 206 -25.46 -9.14 22.35
C ALA A 206 -25.47 -8.60 23.80
N ASN A 207 -25.95 -9.39 24.77
CA ASN A 207 -26.02 -8.99 26.18
C ASN A 207 -24.63 -8.77 26.78
N PHE A 208 -23.69 -9.68 26.50
CA PHE A 208 -22.30 -9.54 26.91
C PHE A 208 -21.69 -8.22 26.40
N TRP A 209 -21.85 -7.94 25.10
CA TRP A 209 -21.27 -6.73 24.51
C TRP A 209 -21.91 -5.46 25.04
N LYS A 210 -23.24 -5.46 25.24
CA LYS A 210 -23.97 -4.36 25.86
C LYS A 210 -23.41 -4.00 27.23
N GLN A 211 -23.12 -5.00 28.05
CA GLN A 211 -22.54 -4.80 29.39
C GLN A 211 -21.10 -4.29 29.35
N LYS A 212 -20.26 -4.76 28.41
CA LYS A 212 -18.83 -4.47 28.39
C LYS A 212 -18.48 -3.15 27.70
N ILE A 213 -19.10 -2.87 26.55
CA ILE A 213 -18.70 -1.75 25.69
C ILE A 213 -19.88 -0.91 25.18
N GLY A 214 -21.11 -1.23 25.61
CA GLY A 214 -22.34 -0.57 25.18
C GLY A 214 -23.02 -1.26 24.00
N ASP A 215 -24.03 -0.60 23.43
CA ASP A 215 -24.90 -1.19 22.42
C ASP A 215 -24.11 -1.69 21.20
N ARG A 216 -24.33 -2.97 20.86
CA ARG A 216 -23.71 -3.63 19.71
C ARG A 216 -24.39 -3.18 18.41
N PRO A 217 -23.67 -2.51 17.48
CA PRO A 217 -24.20 -2.21 16.17
C PRO A 217 -24.52 -3.49 15.37
N ALA A 218 -25.58 -3.46 14.57
CA ALA A 218 -25.91 -4.55 13.64
C ALA A 218 -24.89 -4.66 12.50
N ASP A 219 -24.36 -3.52 12.05
CA ASP A 219 -23.33 -3.45 11.03
C ASP A 219 -22.00 -4.02 11.57
N PRO A 220 -21.43 -5.07 10.95
CA PRO A 220 -20.20 -5.71 11.43
C PRO A 220 -18.99 -4.76 11.49
N ALA A 221 -18.86 -3.84 10.53
CA ALA A 221 -17.75 -2.91 10.47
C ALA A 221 -17.81 -1.89 11.62
N LYS A 222 -18.99 -1.32 11.87
CA LYS A 222 -19.23 -0.42 13.01
C LYS A 222 -19.02 -1.15 14.33
N PHE A 223 -19.39 -2.42 14.41
CA PHE A 223 -19.17 -3.21 15.61
C PHE A 223 -17.68 -3.49 15.87
N GLN A 224 -16.90 -3.89 14.86
CA GLN A 224 -15.45 -4.03 14.98
C GLN A 224 -14.78 -2.69 15.32
N ALA A 225 -15.23 -1.58 14.74
CA ALA A 225 -14.74 -0.24 15.07
C ALA A 225 -15.04 0.14 16.52
N LEU A 226 -16.22 -0.21 17.04
CA LEU A 226 -16.58 -0.01 18.45
C LEU A 226 -15.68 -0.83 19.38
N ILE A 227 -15.47 -2.13 19.08
CA ILE A 227 -14.53 -2.99 19.83
C ILE A 227 -13.16 -2.31 19.87
N ARG A 228 -12.62 -1.94 18.71
CA ARG A 228 -11.32 -1.28 18.58
C ARG A 228 -11.22 -0.01 19.42
N ALA A 229 -12.21 0.88 19.29
CA ALA A 229 -12.24 2.17 19.99
C ALA A 229 -12.30 1.99 21.52
N LYS A 230 -13.09 1.04 22.01
CA LYS A 230 -13.29 0.81 23.45
C LYS A 230 -12.21 -0.05 24.09
N THR A 231 -11.52 -0.89 23.32
CA THR A 231 -10.57 -1.87 23.88
C THR A 231 -9.11 -1.59 23.54
N MET A 232 -8.79 -1.00 22.39
CA MET A 232 -7.41 -0.96 21.87
C MET A 232 -6.85 0.45 21.64
N LYS A 233 -7.71 1.48 21.63
CA LYS A 233 -7.30 2.89 21.51
C LYS A 233 -7.09 3.56 22.85
N LYS A 234 -6.52 4.77 22.84
CA LYS A 234 -6.15 5.53 24.03
C LYS A 234 -7.29 5.53 25.05
N GLY A 235 -6.99 5.08 26.28
CA GLY A 235 -7.97 4.89 27.36
C GLY A 235 -8.60 3.49 27.44
N GLY A 236 -8.42 2.64 26.42
CA GLY A 236 -8.87 1.26 26.41
C GLY A 236 -7.88 0.30 27.09
N PRO A 237 -8.35 -0.85 27.62
CA PRO A 237 -7.55 -1.84 28.37
C PRO A 237 -6.34 -2.42 27.63
N GLY A 238 -6.38 -2.47 26.30
CA GLY A 238 -5.30 -2.99 25.46
C GLY A 238 -4.26 -1.96 25.06
N TYR A 239 -4.55 -0.66 25.21
CA TYR A 239 -3.71 0.43 24.72
C TYR A 239 -2.44 0.58 25.56
N VAL A 240 -1.32 0.67 24.87
CA VAL A 240 -0.03 1.08 25.42
C VAL A 240 0.49 2.17 24.52
N GLN A 241 0.86 3.31 25.12
CA GLN A 241 1.47 4.39 24.38
C GLN A 241 2.81 3.93 23.83
N PRO A 242 3.06 4.05 22.52
CA PRO A 242 4.38 3.73 21.99
C PRO A 242 5.46 4.65 22.55
N ASP A 243 6.65 4.10 22.71
CA ASP A 243 7.86 4.80 23.12
C ASP A 243 8.95 4.71 22.03
N LYS A 244 10.12 5.29 22.32
CA LYS A 244 11.26 5.35 21.39
C LYS A 244 11.81 3.97 21.00
N GLY A 245 11.53 2.91 21.77
CA GLY A 245 11.96 1.54 21.50
C GLY A 245 10.90 0.69 20.78
N SER A 246 9.70 1.25 20.57
CA SER A 246 8.56 0.52 20.01
C SER A 246 8.65 0.32 18.50
N PHE A 247 9.46 1.14 17.81
CA PHE A 247 9.59 1.18 16.36
C PHE A 247 11.04 1.44 15.94
N PRO A 248 11.46 1.00 14.74
CA PRO A 248 12.78 1.31 14.21
C PRO A 248 12.98 2.81 13.99
N LEU A 249 14.23 3.26 13.91
CA LEU A 249 14.50 4.64 13.52
C LEU A 249 14.07 4.87 12.07
N LEU A 250 13.53 6.06 11.79
CA LEU A 250 13.15 6.44 10.42
C LEU A 250 14.34 6.37 9.45
N SER A 251 15.54 6.75 9.91
CA SER A 251 16.77 6.64 9.12
C SER A 251 17.16 5.18 8.83
N GLU A 252 16.99 4.26 9.79
CA GLU A 252 17.25 2.83 9.59
C GLU A 252 16.25 2.23 8.62
N MET A 253 14.97 2.60 8.75
CA MET A 253 13.92 2.19 7.82
C MET A 253 14.21 2.68 6.40
N ASN A 254 14.57 3.95 6.22
CA ASN A 254 14.90 4.48 4.90
C ASN A 254 16.18 3.88 4.32
N ARG A 255 17.17 3.56 5.15
CA ARG A 255 18.36 2.81 4.72
C ARG A 255 17.97 1.44 4.18
N PHE A 256 17.16 0.69 4.93
CA PHE A 256 16.62 -0.61 4.49
C PHE A 256 15.86 -0.49 3.16
N ILE A 257 15.01 0.52 3.00
CA ILE A 257 14.25 0.76 1.77
C ILE A 257 15.19 0.99 0.58
N LEU A 258 16.20 1.86 0.74
CA LEU A 258 17.20 2.14 -0.29
C LEU A 258 18.03 0.90 -0.65
N ASP A 259 18.49 0.16 0.35
CA ASP A 259 19.30 -1.05 0.16
C ASP A 259 18.49 -2.16 -0.51
N SER A 260 17.17 -2.14 -0.36
CA SER A 260 16.22 -3.03 -1.06
C SER A 260 15.87 -2.55 -2.47
N GLY A 261 16.44 -1.43 -2.93
CA GLY A 261 16.23 -0.85 -4.25
C GLY A 261 14.91 -0.09 -4.41
N ALA A 262 14.18 0.18 -3.33
CA ALA A 262 12.93 0.93 -3.34
C ALA A 262 13.17 2.44 -3.05
N ILE A 263 12.10 3.23 -3.10
CA ILE A 263 12.14 4.68 -2.88
C ILE A 263 11.59 5.00 -1.48
N PRO A 264 12.40 5.56 -0.55
CA PRO A 264 11.88 6.07 0.71
C PRO A 264 10.90 7.21 0.46
N THR A 265 9.76 7.16 1.14
CA THR A 265 8.58 7.95 0.81
C THR A 265 8.02 8.58 2.07
N LEU A 266 7.92 9.92 2.06
CA LEU A 266 7.20 10.67 3.08
C LEU A 266 5.73 10.31 2.97
N THR A 267 5.09 9.87 4.05
CA THR A 267 3.63 9.74 4.10
C THR A 267 3.03 10.92 4.84
N TRP A 268 1.84 11.34 4.42
CA TRP A 268 1.20 12.53 4.95
C TRP A 268 -0.27 12.27 5.25
N PHE A 269 -0.74 12.75 6.40
CA PHE A 269 -2.05 12.44 6.97
C PHE A 269 -3.13 13.41 6.56
N ASP A 270 -3.11 14.67 7.02
CA ASP A 270 -4.10 15.70 6.66
C ASP A 270 -3.66 17.16 6.90
N GLY A 271 -2.45 17.35 7.41
CA GLY A 271 -1.86 18.67 7.69
C GLY A 271 -2.36 19.31 8.98
N ALA A 272 -3.21 18.65 9.76
CA ALA A 272 -3.79 19.23 10.96
C ALA A 272 -2.85 19.12 12.18
N THR A 273 -1.81 18.29 12.14
CA THR A 273 -0.92 18.04 13.29
C THR A 273 0.26 19.01 13.33
N ASP A 274 0.82 19.22 14.52
CA ASP A 274 1.93 20.16 14.74
C ASP A 274 3.16 19.82 13.90
N GLY A 275 3.43 18.52 13.69
CA GLY A 275 4.53 18.05 12.84
C GLY A 275 4.27 18.32 11.37
N GLU A 276 3.06 18.12 10.86
CA GLU A 276 2.73 18.38 9.45
C GLU A 276 2.56 19.87 9.12
N ARG A 277 2.18 20.69 10.11
CA ARG A 277 2.16 22.16 9.96
C ARG A 277 3.56 22.74 9.82
N ALA A 278 4.60 22.06 10.31
CA ALA A 278 6.00 22.42 10.10
C ALA A 278 6.49 22.04 8.69
N GLY A 279 5.70 22.35 7.65
CA GLY A 279 5.79 21.72 6.32
C GLY A 279 7.19 21.67 5.69
N ASP A 280 7.93 22.79 5.66
CA ASP A 280 9.26 22.82 5.04
C ASP A 280 10.30 22.08 5.90
N GLU A 281 10.25 22.24 7.23
CA GLU A 281 11.10 21.49 8.19
C GLU A 281 10.87 19.98 8.06
N LEU A 282 9.62 19.55 7.91
CA LEU A 282 9.27 18.13 7.74
C LEU A 282 9.83 17.57 6.44
N PHE A 283 9.65 18.28 5.32
CA PHE A 283 10.19 17.86 4.02
C PHE A 283 11.72 17.79 4.05
N GLU A 284 12.38 18.83 4.56
CA GLU A 284 13.85 18.87 4.67
C GLU A 284 14.38 17.71 5.51
N ALA A 285 13.74 17.40 6.64
CA ALA A 285 14.14 16.30 7.50
C ALA A 285 13.94 14.92 6.83
N HIS A 286 12.84 14.72 6.11
CA HIS A 286 12.62 13.49 5.34
C HIS A 286 13.58 13.36 4.15
N ILE A 287 13.86 14.45 3.43
CA ILE A 287 14.86 14.48 2.33
C ILE A 287 16.24 14.13 2.87
N ALA A 288 16.64 14.71 4.01
CA ALA A 288 17.91 14.38 4.67
C ALA A 288 17.98 12.90 5.08
N ALA A 289 16.83 12.29 5.40
CA ALA A 289 16.70 10.86 5.65
C ALA A 289 16.54 10.00 4.39
N GLY A 290 16.64 10.57 3.18
CA GLY A 290 16.63 9.84 1.91
C GLY A 290 15.27 9.75 1.20
N ALA A 291 14.24 10.45 1.68
CA ALA A 291 12.94 10.47 1.01
C ALA A 291 13.03 11.13 -0.37
N ALA A 292 12.32 10.57 -1.35
CA ALA A 292 12.29 11.07 -2.73
C ALA A 292 10.92 10.93 -3.39
N ALA A 293 9.87 10.66 -2.62
CA ALA A 293 8.48 10.61 -3.07
C ALA A 293 7.54 11.01 -1.92
N LEU A 294 6.29 11.34 -2.26
CA LEU A 294 5.21 11.65 -1.32
C LEU A 294 4.07 10.64 -1.49
N ALA A 295 3.55 10.10 -0.39
CA ALA A 295 2.31 9.33 -0.37
C ALA A 295 1.21 10.10 0.39
N ILE A 296 0.04 10.22 -0.23
CA ILE A 296 -1.16 10.83 0.36
C ILE A 296 -2.37 9.93 0.15
N ILE A 297 -3.34 10.00 1.06
CA ILE A 297 -4.61 9.26 0.98
C ILE A 297 -5.73 10.28 0.73
N PRO A 298 -6.18 10.50 -0.51
CA PRO A 298 -7.06 11.61 -0.84
C PRO A 298 -8.36 11.65 -0.03
N ASP A 299 -8.98 10.50 0.26
CA ASP A 299 -10.16 10.42 1.14
C ASP A 299 -9.91 10.97 2.57
N ARG A 300 -8.65 11.03 3.02
CA ARG A 300 -8.22 11.70 4.26
C ARG A 300 -7.82 13.15 4.07
N ASN A 301 -7.84 13.71 2.86
CA ASN A 301 -7.23 15.01 2.56
C ASN A 301 -8.21 16.05 1.99
N PHE A 302 -9.43 15.67 1.63
CA PHE A 302 -10.48 16.63 1.29
C PHE A 302 -11.88 16.06 1.59
N THR A 303 -12.91 16.84 1.29
CA THR A 303 -14.31 16.38 1.21
C THR A 303 -14.93 17.03 -0.03
N ALA A 304 -15.58 16.24 -0.88
CA ALA A 304 -16.10 16.73 -2.16
C ALA A 304 -17.15 17.85 -1.93
N GLY A 305 -17.01 18.96 -2.65
CA GLY A 305 -17.88 20.13 -2.53
C GLY A 305 -17.59 21.00 -1.30
N VAL A 306 -16.58 20.68 -0.48
CA VAL A 306 -16.24 21.42 0.73
C VAL A 306 -14.89 22.11 0.55
N LYS A 307 -14.87 23.42 0.78
CA LYS A 307 -13.65 24.22 0.85
C LYS A 307 -13.34 24.51 2.32
N ASP A 308 -12.29 23.90 2.84
CA ASP A 308 -11.86 24.01 4.23
C ASP A 308 -10.34 23.96 4.35
N GLN A 309 -9.84 24.09 5.59
CA GLN A 309 -8.41 24.03 5.88
C GLN A 309 -7.75 22.72 5.41
N LYS A 310 -8.51 21.63 5.35
CA LYS A 310 -8.03 20.31 4.94
C LYS A 310 -7.70 20.31 3.44
N LEU A 311 -8.57 20.91 2.63
CA LEU A 311 -8.31 21.14 1.20
C LEU A 311 -7.12 22.09 0.98
N ASP A 312 -7.02 23.18 1.77
CA ASP A 312 -5.87 24.10 1.69
C ASP A 312 -4.55 23.38 2.02
N ASN A 313 -4.57 22.51 3.03
CA ASN A 313 -3.43 21.68 3.40
C ASN A 313 -3.03 20.71 2.27
N LEU A 314 -4.01 20.08 1.60
CA LEU A 314 -3.77 19.23 0.44
C LEU A 314 -3.08 19.99 -0.69
N HIS A 315 -3.56 21.19 -1.02
CA HIS A 315 -2.92 22.03 -2.03
C HIS A 315 -1.48 22.39 -1.63
N ALA A 316 -1.27 22.74 -0.36
CA ALA A 316 0.04 23.13 0.14
C ALA A 316 1.05 21.97 0.15
N VAL A 317 0.64 20.75 0.47
CA VAL A 317 1.55 19.57 0.45
C VAL A 317 1.87 19.15 -0.98
N ILE A 318 0.91 19.23 -1.91
CA ILE A 318 1.15 18.97 -3.34
C ILE A 318 2.14 20.00 -3.90
N ALA A 319 1.97 21.29 -3.60
CA ALA A 319 2.89 22.33 -4.03
C ALA A 319 4.32 22.10 -3.51
N ARG A 320 4.48 21.62 -2.26
CA ARG A 320 5.79 21.24 -1.70
C ARG A 320 6.39 20.03 -2.43
N ALA A 321 5.59 19.00 -2.70
CA ALA A 321 6.06 17.86 -3.50
C ALA A 321 6.55 18.31 -4.88
N GLN A 322 5.83 19.21 -5.55
CA GLN A 322 6.25 19.79 -6.83
C GLN A 322 7.55 20.60 -6.71
N LYS A 323 7.68 21.45 -5.67
CA LYS A 323 8.91 22.22 -5.38
C LYS A 323 10.15 21.32 -5.29
N HIS A 324 10.02 20.13 -4.69
CA HIS A 324 11.10 19.17 -4.53
C HIS A 324 11.18 18.12 -5.66
N GLY A 325 10.25 18.16 -6.63
CA GLY A 325 10.16 17.18 -7.71
C GLY A 325 9.80 15.77 -7.22
N PHE A 326 9.08 15.63 -6.11
CA PHE A 326 8.65 14.34 -5.60
C PHE A 326 7.52 13.76 -6.46
N PRO A 327 7.65 12.53 -6.98
CA PRO A 327 6.52 11.76 -7.49
C PRO A 327 5.49 11.57 -6.37
N ILE A 328 4.21 11.76 -6.69
CA ILE A 328 3.10 11.63 -5.73
C ILE A 328 2.39 10.30 -5.95
N VAL A 329 2.28 9.52 -4.88
CA VAL A 329 1.58 8.24 -4.81
C VAL A 329 0.25 8.48 -4.07
N VAL A 330 -0.85 8.01 -4.67
CA VAL A 330 -2.19 8.10 -4.09
C VAL A 330 -2.85 6.74 -4.08
N GLY A 331 -3.72 6.51 -3.10
CA GLY A 331 -4.57 5.33 -3.05
C GLY A 331 -5.53 5.38 -1.88
N THR A 332 -6.31 4.31 -1.74
CA THR A 332 -7.49 4.30 -0.86
C THR A 332 -7.28 3.54 0.44
N GLU A 333 -6.08 2.99 0.66
CA GLU A 333 -5.66 2.02 1.69
C GLU A 333 -6.44 0.69 1.64
N MET A 334 -7.76 0.72 1.47
CA MET A 334 -8.66 -0.43 1.54
C MET A 334 -8.59 -1.22 2.86
N ASN A 335 -8.13 -0.58 3.95
CA ASN A 335 -8.02 -1.17 5.29
C ASN A 335 -9.22 -0.90 6.21
N ALA A 336 -10.26 -0.25 5.72
CA ALA A 336 -11.51 -0.05 6.45
C ALA A 336 -12.73 -0.26 5.54
N PRO A 337 -13.81 -0.89 6.04
CA PRO A 337 -15.05 -0.99 5.29
C PRO A 337 -15.59 0.39 4.93
N GLY A 338 -16.02 0.56 3.68
CA GLY A 338 -16.47 1.84 3.14
C GLY A 338 -15.38 2.63 2.41
N ASN A 339 -14.09 2.25 2.53
CA ASN A 339 -13.05 2.82 1.69
C ASN A 339 -13.36 2.53 0.22
N LYS A 340 -13.16 3.53 -0.64
CA LYS A 340 -13.41 3.42 -2.08
C LYS A 340 -12.41 2.48 -2.75
N PHE A 341 -12.78 1.96 -3.92
CA PHE A 341 -11.84 1.23 -4.78
C PHE A 341 -10.91 2.18 -5.55
N VAL A 342 -11.41 3.37 -5.91
CA VAL A 342 -10.69 4.45 -6.59
C VAL A 342 -11.12 5.76 -5.94
N ASP A 343 -10.18 6.68 -5.72
CA ASP A 343 -10.46 8.02 -5.20
C ASP A 343 -11.37 8.81 -6.15
N SER A 344 -12.00 9.87 -5.64
CA SER A 344 -12.95 10.68 -6.44
C SER A 344 -12.21 11.67 -7.36
N PHE A 345 -11.46 11.17 -8.34
CA PHE A 345 -10.64 11.97 -9.26
C PHE A 345 -11.44 12.96 -10.12
N ASP A 346 -12.72 12.71 -10.33
CA ASP A 346 -13.62 13.63 -11.03
C ASP A 346 -14.09 14.82 -10.16
N ALA A 347 -13.85 14.77 -8.84
CA ALA A 347 -14.21 15.86 -7.95
C ALA A 347 -13.40 17.12 -8.31
N PRO A 348 -14.02 18.33 -8.34
CA PRO A 348 -13.34 19.57 -8.69
C PRO A 348 -12.07 19.85 -7.88
N GLU A 349 -12.01 19.35 -6.64
CA GLU A 349 -10.88 19.49 -5.73
C GLU A 349 -9.67 18.62 -6.10
N LEU A 350 -9.90 17.43 -6.68
CA LEU A 350 -8.82 16.51 -7.07
C LEU A 350 -8.47 16.58 -8.56
N LYS A 351 -9.45 16.90 -9.41
CA LYS A 351 -9.31 16.89 -10.87
C LYS A 351 -8.07 17.65 -11.38
N PRO A 352 -7.70 18.83 -10.83
CA PRO A 352 -6.49 19.53 -11.26
C PRO A 352 -5.18 18.75 -11.01
N PHE A 353 -5.17 17.84 -10.04
CA PHE A 353 -3.98 17.09 -9.63
C PHE A 353 -3.88 15.69 -10.27
N VAL A 354 -4.94 15.22 -10.95
CA VAL A 354 -4.96 13.91 -11.62
C VAL A 354 -3.76 13.70 -12.55
N PRO A 355 -3.33 14.68 -13.38
CA PRO A 355 -2.12 14.51 -14.19
C PRO A 355 -0.85 14.27 -13.36
N LEU A 356 -0.74 14.90 -12.18
CA LEU A 356 0.40 14.72 -11.27
C LEU A 356 0.41 13.32 -10.65
N PHE A 357 -0.76 12.82 -10.24
CA PHE A 357 -0.90 11.47 -9.67
C PHE A 357 -0.60 10.40 -10.72
N LEU A 358 -1.07 10.58 -11.95
CA LEU A 358 -0.75 9.67 -13.06
C LEU A 358 0.73 9.70 -13.43
N ALA A 359 1.36 10.89 -13.43
CA ALA A 359 2.81 11.02 -13.63
C ALA A 359 3.58 10.29 -12.53
N GLY A 360 3.20 10.49 -11.26
CA GLY A 360 3.76 9.77 -10.12
C GLY A 360 3.65 8.25 -10.28
N ALA A 361 2.47 7.74 -10.65
CA ALA A 361 2.25 6.33 -10.91
C ALA A 361 3.15 5.75 -11.99
N ARG A 362 3.34 6.48 -13.10
CA ARG A 362 4.24 6.09 -14.18
C ARG A 362 5.70 6.04 -13.72
N VAL A 363 6.13 7.04 -12.96
CA VAL A 363 7.50 7.08 -12.41
C VAL A 363 7.75 5.88 -11.49
N ILE A 364 6.83 5.59 -10.56
CA ILE A 364 6.99 4.46 -9.62
C ILE A 364 6.96 3.11 -10.35
N TYR A 365 6.06 2.93 -11.31
CA TYR A 365 6.04 1.71 -12.14
C TYR A 365 7.33 1.52 -12.93
N ALA A 366 7.80 2.57 -13.61
CA ALA A 366 9.05 2.53 -14.39
C ALA A 366 10.26 2.24 -13.50
N HIS A 367 10.31 2.87 -12.31
CA HIS A 367 11.32 2.57 -11.30
C HIS A 367 11.34 1.08 -10.96
N ALA A 368 10.19 0.54 -10.54
CA ALA A 368 10.11 -0.85 -10.07
C ALA A 368 10.48 -1.83 -11.18
N ALA A 369 9.98 -1.62 -12.41
CA ALA A 369 10.27 -2.50 -13.55
C ALA A 369 11.76 -2.46 -13.95
N CYS A 370 12.35 -1.27 -14.10
CA CYS A 370 13.76 -1.12 -14.43
C CYS A 370 14.68 -1.62 -13.32
N GLN A 371 14.35 -1.34 -12.06
CA GLN A 371 15.14 -1.81 -10.94
C GLN A 371 15.13 -3.34 -10.86
N ARG A 372 13.96 -3.96 -11.06
CA ARG A 372 13.80 -5.43 -11.04
C ARG A 372 14.52 -6.12 -12.18
N ALA A 373 14.49 -5.52 -13.38
CA ALA A 373 15.00 -6.15 -14.60
C ALA A 373 16.50 -5.90 -14.83
N CYS A 374 17.00 -4.69 -14.58
CA CYS A 374 18.37 -4.31 -14.92
C CYS A 374 19.06 -3.38 -13.91
N GLY A 375 18.45 -3.12 -12.74
CA GLY A 375 19.05 -2.31 -11.68
C GLY A 375 19.16 -0.81 -12.01
N LEU A 376 18.43 -0.33 -13.03
CA LEU A 376 18.49 1.06 -13.50
C LEU A 376 17.36 1.94 -12.93
N GLY A 377 16.93 1.69 -11.70
CA GLY A 377 15.80 2.38 -11.07
C GLY A 377 16.07 3.85 -10.71
N TYR A 378 15.01 4.57 -10.37
CA TYR A 378 14.97 6.01 -10.03
C TYR A 378 16.03 6.56 -9.04
N LEU A 379 16.49 5.76 -8.06
CA LEU A 379 17.54 6.16 -7.11
C LEU A 379 18.87 5.40 -7.31
N SER A 380 18.98 4.60 -8.37
CA SER A 380 20.18 3.83 -8.69
C SER A 380 21.38 4.71 -9.02
N GLU A 381 22.59 4.14 -8.92
CA GLU A 381 23.82 4.79 -9.39
C GLU A 381 23.78 5.09 -10.90
N TRP A 382 23.02 4.32 -11.68
CA TRP A 382 22.77 4.66 -13.08
C TRP A 382 22.00 5.97 -13.22
N ALA A 383 20.91 6.15 -12.47
CA ALA A 383 20.12 7.38 -12.53
C ALA A 383 20.93 8.60 -12.07
N LYS A 384 21.73 8.46 -10.99
CA LYS A 384 22.61 9.53 -10.49
C LYS A 384 23.63 9.99 -11.53
N ARG A 385 24.18 9.06 -12.32
CA ARG A 385 25.16 9.38 -13.38
C ARG A 385 24.54 10.04 -14.60
N ASN A 386 23.30 9.69 -14.93
CA ASN A 386 22.67 10.10 -16.19
C ASN A 386 21.79 11.37 -16.09
N PHE A 387 21.32 11.74 -14.90
CA PHE A 387 20.42 12.89 -14.73
C PHE A 387 21.01 13.94 -13.79
N LYS A 388 21.11 15.18 -14.29
CA LYS A 388 21.64 16.33 -13.54
C LYS A 388 20.57 17.04 -12.68
N SER A 389 19.30 16.78 -12.93
CA SER A 389 18.18 17.38 -12.19
C SER A 389 17.09 16.35 -11.93
N VAL A 390 16.33 16.55 -10.84
CA VAL A 390 15.15 15.73 -10.50
C VAL A 390 14.09 15.87 -11.59
N ALA A 391 13.93 17.06 -12.19
CA ALA A 391 12.98 17.30 -13.28
C ALA A 391 13.27 16.42 -14.51
N ALA A 392 14.51 16.40 -15.00
CA ALA A 392 14.89 15.57 -16.15
C ALA A 392 14.75 14.07 -15.86
N LYS A 393 15.05 13.67 -14.61
CA LYS A 393 14.85 12.29 -14.15
C LYS A 393 13.37 11.92 -14.13
N ASN A 394 12.50 12.78 -13.62
CA ASN A 394 11.05 12.56 -13.59
C ASN A 394 10.49 12.44 -15.00
N GLU A 395 10.86 13.34 -15.91
CA GLU A 395 10.43 13.30 -17.31
C GLU A 395 10.80 11.97 -17.97
N PHE A 396 12.04 11.51 -17.76
CA PHE A 396 12.49 10.21 -18.26
C PHE A 396 11.68 9.04 -17.71
N PHE A 397 11.54 8.93 -16.38
CA PHE A 397 10.82 7.80 -15.77
C PHE A 397 9.32 7.86 -16.05
N GLU A 398 8.72 9.05 -16.18
CA GLU A 398 7.34 9.18 -16.61
C GLU A 398 7.16 8.70 -18.05
N GLN A 399 8.04 9.13 -18.98
CA GLN A 399 8.00 8.68 -20.37
C GLN A 399 8.15 7.17 -20.47
N LEU A 400 9.13 6.61 -19.74
CA LEU A 400 9.36 5.18 -19.67
C LEU A 400 8.13 4.43 -19.13
N GLY A 401 7.55 4.91 -18.03
CA GLY A 401 6.36 4.33 -17.42
C GLY A 401 5.11 4.45 -18.29
N ARG A 402 5.05 5.46 -19.17
CA ARG A 402 4.01 5.59 -20.19
C ARG A 402 4.18 4.55 -21.31
N GLN A 403 5.40 4.38 -21.84
CA GLN A 403 5.70 3.51 -22.98
C GLN A 403 5.71 2.02 -22.62
N LEU A 404 6.35 1.67 -21.50
CA LEU A 404 6.60 0.29 -21.09
C LEU A 404 5.28 -0.44 -20.81
N GLN A 405 5.04 -1.52 -21.54
CA GLN A 405 3.92 -2.42 -21.29
C GLN A 405 4.35 -3.56 -20.35
N PRO A 406 3.50 -4.03 -19.42
CA PRO A 406 3.87 -5.07 -18.46
C PRO A 406 4.39 -6.37 -19.10
N LEU A 407 3.81 -6.77 -20.23
CA LEU A 407 4.24 -7.96 -20.98
C LEU A 407 5.60 -7.79 -21.67
N ALA A 408 6.09 -6.56 -21.84
CA ALA A 408 7.34 -6.23 -22.52
C ALA A 408 8.51 -5.97 -21.56
N GLU A 409 8.31 -6.11 -20.25
CA GLU A 409 9.32 -5.80 -19.23
C GLU A 409 10.60 -6.63 -19.32
N ASP A 410 10.50 -7.89 -19.75
CA ASP A 410 11.64 -8.80 -19.82
C ASP A 410 12.74 -8.31 -20.77
N ARG A 411 12.39 -7.40 -21.70
CA ARG A 411 13.34 -6.77 -22.62
C ARG A 411 14.35 -5.88 -21.92
N LEU A 412 13.96 -5.33 -20.78
CA LEU A 412 14.85 -4.51 -19.98
C LEU A 412 16.01 -5.34 -19.42
N ALA A 413 15.85 -6.67 -19.26
CA ALA A 413 16.88 -7.55 -18.71
C ALA A 413 18.13 -7.64 -19.60
N ALA A 414 18.03 -7.32 -20.89
CA ALA A 414 19.17 -7.29 -21.80
C ALA A 414 20.02 -6.01 -21.68
N LEU A 415 19.56 -5.00 -20.94
CA LEU A 415 20.25 -3.72 -20.79
C LEU A 415 21.45 -3.85 -19.85
N ARG A 416 22.58 -3.28 -20.29
CA ARG A 416 23.80 -3.21 -19.49
C ARG A 416 23.78 -2.01 -18.52
N PRO A 417 24.57 -2.03 -17.44
CA PRO A 417 24.66 -0.92 -16.47
C PRO A 417 25.15 0.43 -17.01
N ASP A 418 25.64 0.46 -18.26
CA ASP A 418 26.11 1.64 -19.00
C ASP A 418 25.14 2.04 -20.13
N ALA A 419 23.97 1.41 -20.23
CA ALA A 419 22.96 1.75 -21.23
C ALA A 419 22.60 3.24 -21.16
N SER A 420 22.55 3.92 -22.30
CA SER A 420 22.13 5.32 -22.34
C SER A 420 20.61 5.45 -22.10
N PRO A 421 20.12 6.58 -21.54
CA PRO A 421 18.68 6.78 -21.36
C PRO A 421 17.86 6.59 -22.65
N PRO A 422 18.28 7.08 -23.85
CA PRO A 422 17.59 6.75 -25.10
C PRO A 422 17.55 5.24 -25.42
N GLY A 423 18.62 4.50 -25.08
CA GLY A 423 18.66 3.04 -25.23
C GLY A 423 17.65 2.32 -24.34
N VAL A 424 17.45 2.79 -23.10
CA VAL A 424 16.43 2.26 -22.20
C VAL A 424 15.02 2.51 -22.75
N LEU A 425 14.72 3.71 -23.24
CA LEU A 425 13.41 4.03 -23.85
C LEU A 425 13.14 3.23 -25.12
N SER A 426 14.18 2.99 -25.93
CA SER A 426 14.08 2.17 -27.15
C SER A 426 13.71 0.73 -26.82
N ALA A 427 14.34 0.14 -25.80
CA ALA A 427 14.02 -1.22 -25.34
C ALA A 427 12.57 -1.35 -24.84
N ALA A 428 12.02 -0.30 -24.22
CA ALA A 428 10.65 -0.27 -23.74
C ALA A 428 9.59 -0.09 -24.84
N SER A 429 9.95 0.50 -25.99
CA SER A 429 9.02 0.91 -27.05
C SER A 429 8.88 -0.08 -28.21
N ALA A 430 9.73 -1.11 -28.30
CA ALA A 430 9.60 -2.10 -29.37
C ALA A 430 8.21 -2.78 -29.30
N ALA A 431 7.58 -3.12 -30.43
CA ALA A 431 6.30 -3.84 -30.41
C ALA A 431 6.48 -5.24 -29.77
N ALA A 432 5.56 -5.71 -28.93
CA ALA A 432 5.53 -7.11 -28.46
C ALA A 432 5.57 -8.04 -29.68
N PRO A 433 6.38 -9.13 -29.72
CA PRO A 433 6.16 -10.16 -30.72
C PRO A 433 4.71 -10.64 -30.59
N ALA A 434 4.04 -10.73 -31.73
CA ALA A 434 2.63 -11.13 -31.83
C ALA A 434 2.38 -12.51 -31.23
#